data_AF-A0A1E5UES0-F1
#
_entry.id   AF-A0A1E5UES0-F1
#
_cell.length_a   1.000
_cell.length_b   1.000
_cell.length_c   1.000
_cell.angle_alpha   90.00
_cell.angle_beta   90.00
_cell.angle_gamma   90.00
#
_symmetry.space_group_name_H-M   'P 1'
#
loop_
_entity.id
_entity.type
_entity.pdbx_description
1 polymer ?
#
loop_
_entity_poly.entity_id
_entity_poly.type
_entity_poly.pdbx_seq_one_letter_code
_entity_poly.pdbx_strand_id
1 'polypeptide(L)' 'MENHTLTHEFPEYVQKIAELKASDEKFLKMYVNYEEVNALISHYEEGEQNHTTDEHLTDLRKKRVHLKDDIYNYLHQN' A
#
# COMPACT_ATOMS: atom_id res chain seq x y z
N MET A 1 -13.83 8.31 -0.41
CA MET A 1 -12.41 8.19 -0.77
C MET A 1 -11.60 8.24 0.51
N GLU A 2 -11.68 7.14 1.26
CA GLU A 2 -10.95 6.97 2.50
C GLU A 2 -9.48 6.82 2.14
N ASN A 3 -8.67 7.80 2.55
CA ASN A 3 -7.24 7.79 2.29
C ASN A 3 -6.59 6.74 3.21
N HIS A 4 -6.60 5.48 2.77
CA HIS A 4 -5.77 4.40 3.30
C HIS A 4 -4.31 4.57 2.87
N THR A 5 -3.81 5.79 2.98
CA THR A 5 -2.42 6.10 2.71
C THR A 5 -1.58 5.55 3.85
N LEU A 6 -0.38 5.10 3.53
CA LEU A 6 0.56 4.56 4.52
C LEU A 6 0.87 5.58 5.63
N THR A 7 0.76 6.87 5.34
CA THR A 7 0.86 7.97 6.30
C THR A 7 -0.26 7.99 7.35
N HIS A 8 -1.43 7.43 7.04
CA HIS A 8 -2.56 7.30 7.96
C HIS A 8 -2.43 6.05 8.84
N GLU A 9 -1.92 4.96 8.28
CA GLU A 9 -1.61 3.73 9.02
C GLU A 9 -0.38 3.89 9.93
N PHE A 10 0.57 4.73 9.53
CA PHE A 10 1.83 4.96 10.24
C PHE A 10 2.07 6.46 10.49
N PRO A 11 1.24 7.10 11.34
CA PRO A 11 1.35 8.54 11.63
C PRO A 11 2.71 8.91 12.23
N GLU A 12 3.32 8.00 12.99
CA GLU A 12 4.65 8.18 13.59
C GLU A 12 5.79 8.18 12.57
N TYR A 13 5.61 7.50 11.43
CA TYR A 13 6.62 7.41 10.37
C TYR A 13 6.37 8.39 9.23
N VAL A 14 5.33 9.23 9.28
CA VAL A 14 4.97 10.18 8.20
C VAL A 14 6.16 11.02 7.74
N GLN A 15 6.94 11.54 8.70
CA GLN A 15 8.08 12.38 8.38
C GLN A 15 9.18 11.57 7.66
N LYS A 16 9.47 10.36 8.15
CA LYS A 16 10.43 9.44 7.55
C LYS A 16 10.00 8.94 6.18
N ILE A 17 8.72 8.63 6.02
CA ILE A 17 8.09 8.29 4.74
C ILE A 17 8.27 9.44 3.75
N ALA A 18 8.02 10.69 4.15
CA ALA A 18 8.19 11.84 3.28
C ALA A 18 9.66 12.05 2.86
N GLU A 19 10.60 11.90 3.79
CA GLU A 19 12.04 11.98 3.50
C GLU A 19 12.50 10.85 2.57
N LEU A 20 12.14 9.60 2.87
CA LEU A 20 12.45 8.45 2.02
C LEU A 20 11.77 8.55 0.65
N LYS A 21 10.55 9.09 0.57
CA LYS A 21 9.86 9.27 -0.72
C LYS A 21 10.55 10.30 -1.61
N ALA A 22 11.20 11.31 -1.02
CA ALA A 22 11.97 12.32 -1.75
C ALA A 22 13.40 11.89 -2.04
N SER A 23 14.01 11.10 -1.14
CA SER A 23 15.42 10.75 -1.19
C SER A 23 15.70 9.33 -1.68
N ASP A 24 14.70 8.45 -1.72
CA ASP A 24 14.81 7.03 -2.10
C ASP A 24 13.71 6.60 -3.10
N GLU A 25 14.14 6.36 -4.33
CA GLU A 25 13.25 5.94 -5.42
C GLU A 25 12.70 4.51 -5.24
N LYS A 26 13.37 3.63 -4.50
CA LYS A 26 12.85 2.28 -4.23
C LYS A 26 11.66 2.36 -3.29
N PHE A 27 11.77 3.16 -2.23
CA PHE A 27 10.69 3.42 -1.30
C PHE A 27 9.49 4.06 -2.01
N LEU A 28 9.73 5.06 -2.86
CA LEU A 28 8.69 5.67 -3.70
C LEU A 28 7.93 4.60 -4.51
N LYS A 29 8.64 3.69 -5.19
CA LYS A 29 8.01 2.62 -5.98
C LYS A 29 7.18 1.67 -5.11
N MET A 30 7.69 1.25 -3.95
CA MET A 30 6.94 0.41 -3.00
C MET A 30 5.67 1.11 -2.51
N TYR A 31 5.78 2.39 -2.14
CA TYR A 31 4.64 3.20 -1.69
C TYR A 31 3.56 3.32 -2.78
N VAL A 32 3.95 3.66 -4.01
CA VAL A 32 3.00 3.77 -5.14
C VAL A 32 2.32 2.44 -5.41
N ASN A 33 3.07 1.33 -5.37
CA ASN A 33 2.51 -0.01 -5.59
C ASN A 33 1.52 -0.39 -4.48
N TYR A 34 1.80 0.00 -3.23
CA TYR A 34 0.88 -0.24 -2.10
C TYR A 34 -0.44 0.52 -2.29
N GLU A 35 -0.36 1.81 -2.62
CA GLU A 35 -1.53 2.66 -2.86
C GLU A 35 -2.36 2.15 -4.03
N GLU A 36 -1.71 1.72 -5.12
CA GLU A 36 -2.40 1.16 -6.28
C GLU A 36 -3.13 -0.14 -5.93
N VAL A 37 -2.46 -1.07 -5.24
CA VAL A 37 -3.09 -2.32 -4.79
C VAL A 37 -4.24 -2.06 -3.82
N ASN A 38 -4.08 -1.11 -2.89
CA ASN A 38 -5.14 -0.80 -1.94
C ASN A 38 -6.34 -0.11 -2.61
N ALA A 39 -6.09 0.84 -3.53
CA ALA A 39 -7.14 1.46 -4.33
C ALA A 39 -7.88 0.44 -5.21
N LEU A 40 -7.15 -0.52 -5.78
CA LEU A 40 -7.75 -1.64 -6.52
C LEU A 40 -8.65 -2.46 -5.61
N ILE A 41 -8.18 -2.87 -4.42
CA ILE A 41 -8.99 -3.63 -3.45
C ILE A 41 -10.26 -2.86 -3.08
N SER A 42 -10.14 -1.58 -2.68
CA SER A 42 -11.30 -0.75 -2.34
C SER A 42 -12.25 -0.59 -3.53
N HIS A 43 -11.73 -0.38 -4.74
CA HIS A 43 -12.55 -0.29 -5.95
C HIS A 43 -13.27 -1.62 -6.25
N TYR A 44 -12.63 -2.76 -6.02
CA TYR A 44 -13.25 -4.08 -6.17
C TYR A 44 -14.26 -4.39 -5.04
N GLU A 45 -14.05 -3.87 -3.83
CA GLU A 45 -14.96 -4.03 -2.69
C GLU A 45 -16.17 -3.08 -2.75
N GLU A 46 -16.00 -1.84 -3.27
CA GLU A 46 -17.07 -0.86 -3.49
C GLU A 46 -17.85 -1.12 -4.79
N GLY A 47 -17.20 -1.71 -5.80
CA GLY A 47 -17.84 -2.09 -7.05
C GLY A 47 -18.72 -3.32 -6.87
N GLU A 48 -20.04 -3.13 -6.89
CA GLU A 48 -21.11 -4.15 -6.82
C GLU A 48 -21.09 -5.19 -7.97
N GLN A 49 -19.97 -5.35 -8.69
CA GLN A 49 -19.81 -6.31 -9.76
C GLN A 49 -18.95 -7.48 -9.31
N ASN A 50 -19.62 -8.56 -8.94
CA ASN A 50 -19.18 -9.94 -8.71
C ASN A 50 -18.37 -10.59 -9.88
N HIS A 51 -17.48 -9.85 -10.56
CA HIS A 51 -16.66 -10.33 -11.68
C HIS A 51 -15.17 -10.37 -11.36
N THR A 52 -14.75 -9.95 -10.17
CA THR A 52 -13.40 -10.24 -9.69
C THR A 52 -13.40 -11.64 -9.10
N THR A 53 -12.65 -12.55 -9.73
CA THR A 53 -12.42 -13.89 -9.21
C THR A 53 -11.77 -13.78 -7.83
N ASP A 54 -12.22 -14.58 -6.87
CA ASP A 54 -11.68 -14.64 -5.51
C ASP A 54 -10.15 -14.77 -5.49
N GLU A 55 -9.58 -15.42 -6.51
CA GLU A 55 -8.14 -15.52 -6.75
C GLU A 55 -7.44 -14.17 -6.94
N HIS A 56 -8.04 -13.24 -7.70
CA HIS A 56 -7.43 -11.94 -7.98
C HIS A 56 -7.47 -11.04 -6.74
N LEU A 57 -8.58 -11.07 -6.00
CA LEU A 57 -8.73 -10.38 -4.72
C LEU A 57 -7.75 -10.96 -3.67
N THR A 58 -7.56 -12.28 -3.67
CA THR A 58 -6.57 -12.98 -2.84
C THR A 58 -5.14 -12.57 -3.19
N ASP A 59 -4.79 -12.47 -4.48
CA ASP A 59 -3.48 -12.00 -4.92
C ASP A 59 -3.21 -10.55 -4.49
N LEU A 60 -4.20 -9.66 -4.67
CA LEU A 60 -4.11 -8.27 -4.21
C LEU A 60 -3.95 -8.18 -2.69
N ARG A 61 -4.72 -8.95 -1.91
CA ARG A 61 -4.56 -9.00 -0.44
C ARG A 61 -3.17 -9.48 -0.04
N LYS A 62 -2.64 -10.50 -0.71
CA LYS A 62 -1.25 -10.96 -0.49
C LYS A 62 -0.25 -9.86 -0.80
N LYS A 63 -0.37 -9.21 -1.97
CA LYS A 63 0.48 -8.08 -2.37
C LYS A 63 0.42 -6.94 -1.36
N ARG A 64 -0.77 -6.57 -0.88
CA ARG A 64 -0.95 -5.54 0.14
C ARG A 64 -0.16 -5.87 1.41
N VAL A 65 -0.28 -7.11 1.90
CA VAL A 65 0.45 -7.55 3.10
C VAL A 65 1.95 -7.56 2.87
N HIS A 66 2.41 -8.10 1.74
CA HIS A 66 3.83 -8.11 1.38
C HIS A 66 4.41 -6.69 1.29
N LEU A 67 3.75 -5.80 0.54
CA LEU A 67 4.18 -4.40 0.40
C LEU A 67 4.19 -3.67 1.74
N LYS A 68 3.21 -3.94 2.62
CA LYS A 68 3.20 -3.37 3.96
C LYS A 68 4.39 -3.86 4.79
N ASP A 69 4.70 -5.16 4.74
CA ASP A 69 5.82 -5.76 5.47
C ASP A 69 7.16 -5.23 4.95
N ASP A 70 7.33 -5.16 3.63
CA ASP A 70 8.49 -4.55 2.98
C ASP A 70 8.69 -3.10 3.41
N ILE A 71 7.63 -2.29 3.36
CA ILE A 71 7.68 -0.88 3.75
C ILE A 71 7.98 -0.73 5.24
N TYR A 72 7.36 -1.56 6.10
CA TYR A 72 7.64 -1.55 7.53
C TYR A 72 9.10 -1.93 7.83
N ASN A 73 9.62 -2.99 7.19
CA ASN A 73 11.02 -3.37 7.31
C ASN A 73 11.94 -2.24 6.81
N TYR A 74 11.58 -1.55 5.72
CA TYR A 74 12.35 -0.44 5.19
C TYR A 74 12.39 0.76 6.13
N LEU A 75 11.25 1.07 6.77
CA LEU A 75 11.13 2.13 7.78
C LEU A 75 11.88 1.79 9.08
N HIS A 76 11.99 0.49 9.40
CA HIS A 76 12.68 0.00 10.59
C HIS A 76 14.19 -0.18 10.41
N GLN A 77 14.65 -0.55 9.21
CA GLN A 77 16.08 -0.77 8.91
C GLN A 77 16.86 0.51 8.60
N ASN A 78 16.20 1.56 8.10
CA ASN A 78 16.77 2.92 8.04
C ASN A 78 16.46 3.69 9.31
#